data_AF-A0A376YCK3-F1
#
_entry.id   AF-A0A376YCK3-F1
#
_cell.length_a   1.000
_cell.length_b   1.000
_cell.length_c   1.000
_cell.angle_alpha   90.00
_cell.angle_beta   90.00
_cell.angle_gamma   90.00
#
_symmetry.space_group_name_H-M   'P 1'
#
loop_
_entity.id
_entity.type
_entity.pdbx_description
1 polymer ?
#
loop_
_entity_poly.entity_id
_entity_poly.type
_entity_poly.pdbx_seq_one_letter_code
_entity_poly.pdbx_strand_id
1 'polypeptide(L)'
;MLASRPGDDYQLAREPLKLEAILARARKEGYGQNYRGWDQEEKIASIAVPLRSEQRVIGCLNLVYMASAMTIEQAAEKHLPALQRVAKQIEEGVESQAILVAGRRSGMHLR
;
A
#
# COMPACT_ATOMS: atom_id res chain seq x y z
N MET A 1 -18.03 -10.67 -1.37
CA MET A 1 -17.50 -9.53 -0.58
C MET A 1 -16.49 -10.11 0.43
N LEU A 2 -15.47 -9.38 0.90
CA LEU A 2 -14.46 -9.95 1.82
C LEU A 2 -15.06 -10.41 3.15
N ALA A 3 -16.00 -9.64 3.72
CA ALA A 3 -16.67 -9.96 4.99
C ALA A 3 -17.44 -11.29 4.99
N SER A 4 -17.85 -11.78 3.82
CA SER A 4 -18.60 -13.03 3.68
C SER A 4 -17.71 -14.27 3.56
N ARG A 5 -16.38 -14.14 3.47
CA ARG A 5 -15.45 -15.28 3.30
C ARG A 5 -15.02 -15.86 4.64
N PRO A 6 -15.14 -17.18 4.88
CA PRO A 6 -14.74 -17.80 6.15
C PRO A 6 -13.21 -17.76 6.35
N GLY A 7 -12.75 -17.89 7.60
CA GLY A 7 -11.34 -17.87 7.97
C GLY A 7 -10.88 -16.55 8.59
N ASP A 8 -9.76 -16.62 9.30
CA ASP A 8 -9.24 -15.52 10.13
C ASP A 8 -8.60 -14.40 9.28
N ASP A 9 -8.08 -14.74 8.11
CA ASP A 9 -7.53 -13.78 7.12
C ASP A 9 -8.55 -12.69 6.71
N TYR A 10 -9.85 -12.98 6.86
CA TYR A 10 -10.94 -12.07 6.52
C TYR A 10 -11.61 -11.41 7.73
N GLN A 11 -11.14 -11.69 8.94
CA GLN A 11 -11.75 -11.19 10.18
C GLN A 11 -11.83 -9.67 10.20
N LEU A 12 -10.77 -8.96 9.77
CA LEU A 12 -10.75 -7.50 9.74
C LEU A 12 -11.88 -6.91 8.88
N ALA A 13 -12.33 -7.61 7.83
CA ALA A 13 -13.45 -7.15 7.00
C ALA A 13 -14.81 -7.19 7.74
N ARG A 14 -14.88 -7.84 8.92
CA ARG A 14 -16.05 -7.88 9.81
C ARG A 14 -15.92 -6.95 11.02
N GLU A 15 -14.79 -6.26 11.16
CA GLU A 15 -14.46 -5.41 12.32
C GLU A 15 -14.34 -3.93 11.88
N PRO A 16 -15.45 -3.25 11.53
CA PRO A 16 -15.41 -1.94 10.89
C PRO A 16 -14.70 -0.88 11.74
N LEU A 17 -14.90 -0.88 13.07
CA LEU A 17 -14.23 0.08 13.96
C LEU A 17 -12.71 -0.10 14.01
N LYS A 18 -12.24 -1.35 13.98
CA LYS A 18 -10.80 -1.66 13.96
C LYS A 18 -10.19 -1.32 12.60
N LEU A 19 -10.90 -1.63 11.51
CA LEU A 19 -10.49 -1.25 10.17
C LEU A 19 -10.37 0.27 10.03
N GLU A 20 -11.36 1.03 10.50
CA GLU A 20 -11.31 2.50 10.48
C GLU A 20 -10.15 3.06 11.31
N ALA A 21 -9.86 2.49 12.48
CA ALA A 21 -8.71 2.90 13.28
C ALA A 21 -7.37 2.69 12.54
N ILE A 22 -7.21 1.55 11.85
CA ILE A 22 -6.02 1.25 11.04
C ILE A 22 -5.92 2.24 9.86
N LEU A 23 -7.02 2.49 9.16
CA LEU A 23 -7.05 3.41 8.03
C LEU A 23 -6.79 4.86 8.45
N ALA A 24 -7.40 5.33 9.54
CA ALA A 24 -7.20 6.66 10.08
C ALA A 24 -5.74 6.90 10.46
N ARG A 25 -5.12 5.90 11.10
CA ARG A 25 -3.70 5.94 11.42
C ARG A 25 -2.83 6.00 10.16
N ALA A 26 -3.08 5.12 9.18
CA ALA A 26 -2.31 5.10 7.95
C ALA A 26 -2.41 6.43 7.16
N ARG A 27 -3.59 7.08 7.17
CA ARG A 27 -3.77 8.42 6.59
C ARG A 27 -3.00 9.49 7.35
N LYS A 28 -3.01 9.45 8.68
CA LYS A 28 -2.32 10.41 9.53
C LYS A 28 -0.80 10.31 9.41
N GLU A 29 -0.28 9.08 9.42
CA GLU A 29 1.16 8.80 9.44
C GLU A 29 1.77 8.73 8.02
N GLY A 30 0.94 8.55 6.99
CA GLY A 30 1.36 8.47 5.60
C GLY A 30 1.89 7.09 5.17
N TYR A 31 1.76 6.07 6.02
CA TYR A 31 2.12 4.69 5.73
C TYR A 31 1.23 3.71 6.51
N GLY A 32 0.99 2.53 5.92
CA GLY A 32 0.43 1.38 6.63
C GLY A 32 1.53 0.55 7.24
N GLN A 33 1.20 -0.25 8.25
CA GLN A 33 2.18 -1.13 8.90
C GLN A 33 1.60 -2.49 9.25
N ASN A 34 2.49 -3.46 9.32
CA ASN A 34 2.25 -4.74 9.96
C ASN A 34 3.35 -4.97 10.99
N TYR A 35 2.96 -5.21 12.24
CA TYR A 35 3.88 -5.58 13.30
C TYR A 35 3.36 -6.81 13.98
N ARG A 36 3.92 -7.98 13.61
CA ARG A 36 3.56 -9.28 14.17
C ARG A 36 2.07 -9.64 14.08
N GLY A 37 1.34 -9.07 13.12
CA GLY A 37 -0.10 -9.34 12.94
C GLY A 37 -0.42 -10.65 12.21
N TRP A 38 0.58 -11.50 11.98
CA TRP A 38 0.48 -12.75 11.25
C TRP A 38 0.99 -13.83 12.21
N ASP A 39 0.10 -14.64 12.77
CA ASP A 39 0.45 -15.62 13.81
C ASP A 39 1.48 -16.66 13.33
N GLN A 40 1.65 -16.83 12.01
CA GLN A 40 2.66 -17.71 11.41
C GLN A 40 3.98 -17.00 11.05
N GLU A 41 4.02 -15.65 11.06
CA GLU A 41 5.18 -14.85 10.64
C GLU A 41 5.55 -13.78 11.67
N GLU A 42 5.50 -14.08 12.97
CA GLU A 42 5.85 -13.16 14.08
C GLU A 42 7.26 -12.53 13.98
N LYS A 43 8.12 -13.08 13.12
CA LYS A 43 9.49 -12.62 12.90
C LYS A 43 9.58 -11.46 11.91
N ILE A 44 8.52 -11.14 11.17
CA ILE A 44 8.55 -10.06 10.19
C ILE A 44 7.75 -8.83 10.65
N ALA A 45 8.24 -7.68 10.25
CA ALA A 45 7.56 -6.41 10.34
C ALA A 45 7.59 -5.75 8.95
N SER A 46 6.63 -4.86 8.69
CA SER A 46 6.62 -4.13 7.44
C SER A 46 5.99 -2.75 7.56
N ILE A 47 6.44 -1.85 6.69
CA ILE A 47 5.77 -0.58 6.40
C ILE A 47 5.46 -0.52 4.91
N ALA A 48 4.33 0.07 4.56
CA ALA A 48 3.90 0.20 3.18
C ALA A 48 3.37 1.60 2.89
N VAL A 49 3.67 2.11 1.69
CA VAL A 49 3.14 3.38 1.20
C VAL A 49 2.18 3.12 0.03
N PRO A 50 1.09 3.89 -0.09
CA PRO A 50 0.17 3.73 -1.21
C PRO A 50 0.81 4.18 -2.52
N LEU A 51 0.45 3.50 -3.61
CA LEU A 51 0.65 3.94 -4.97
C LEU A 51 -0.67 4.49 -5.49
N ARG A 52 -0.66 5.71 -6.00
CA ARG A 52 -1.83 6.44 -6.45
C ARG A 52 -1.74 6.76 -7.93
N SER A 53 -2.89 6.78 -8.58
CA SER A 53 -3.08 7.42 -9.88
C SER A 53 -4.29 8.33 -9.76
N GLU A 54 -4.12 9.59 -10.10
CA GLU A 54 -5.10 10.65 -9.81
C GLU A 54 -5.47 10.66 -8.30
N GLN A 55 -6.75 10.46 -7.98
CA GLN A 55 -7.31 10.42 -6.63
C GLN A 55 -7.53 8.99 -6.11
N ARG A 56 -7.04 7.96 -6.81
CA ARG A 56 -7.30 6.55 -6.49
C ARG A 56 -6.03 5.80 -6.11
N VAL A 57 -6.14 4.95 -5.08
CA VAL A 57 -5.08 3.99 -4.73
C VAL A 57 -5.16 2.82 -5.70
N ILE A 58 -4.05 2.53 -6.37
CA ILE A 58 -3.91 1.45 -7.36
C ILE A 58 -3.05 0.29 -6.85
N GLY A 59 -2.36 0.48 -5.73
CA GLY A 59 -1.53 -0.53 -5.09
C GLY A 59 -0.80 0.03 -3.87
N CYS A 60 0.14 -0.74 -3.34
CA CYS A 60 1.04 -0.30 -2.26
C CYS A 60 2.46 -0.82 -2.54
N LEU A 61 3.47 -0.02 -2.20
CA LEU A 61 4.87 -0.44 -2.15
C LEU A 61 5.22 -0.81 -0.71
N ASN A 62 5.65 -2.06 -0.50
CA ASN A 62 5.91 -2.63 0.83
C ASN A 62 7.41 -2.81 1.07
N LEU A 63 7.87 -2.53 2.29
CA LEU A 63 9.18 -2.90 2.81
C LEU A 63 9.00 -3.92 3.92
N VAL A 64 9.40 -5.16 3.67
CA VAL A 64 9.36 -6.26 4.65
C VAL A 64 10.76 -6.46 5.22
N TYR A 65 10.85 -6.62 6.54
CA TYR A 65 12.12 -6.81 7.24
C TYR A 65 11.93 -7.66 8.48
N MET A 66 13.04 -8.16 9.05
CA MET A 66 13.02 -8.93 10.29
C MET A 66 12.69 -7.98 11.46
N ALA A 67 11.65 -8.30 12.24
CA ALA A 67 11.21 -7.50 13.37
C ALA A 67 12.28 -7.34 14.47
N SER A 68 13.29 -8.21 14.50
CA SER A 68 14.46 -8.09 15.38
C SER A 68 15.48 -7.04 14.94
N ALA A 69 15.41 -6.57 13.69
CA ALA A 69 16.39 -5.63 13.15
C ALA A 69 16.14 -4.20 13.63
N MET A 70 14.86 -3.79 13.75
CA MET A 70 14.46 -2.45 14.19
C MET A 70 12.95 -2.40 14.51
N THR A 71 12.51 -1.39 15.25
CA THR A 71 11.08 -1.11 15.47
C THR A 71 10.42 -0.52 14.21
N ILE A 72 9.10 -0.38 14.20
CA ILE A 72 8.38 0.27 13.08
C ILE A 72 8.77 1.74 12.96
N GLU A 73 8.91 2.43 14.08
CA GLU A 73 9.25 3.86 14.13
C GLU A 73 10.65 4.08 13.54
N GLN A 74 11.60 3.21 13.89
CA GLN A 74 12.95 3.23 13.32
C GLN A 74 12.94 2.93 11.81
N ALA A 75 12.13 1.98 11.36
CA ALA A 75 11.97 1.71 9.93
C ALA A 75 11.36 2.90 9.18
N ALA A 76 10.34 3.54 9.77
CA ALA A 76 9.71 4.73 9.19
C ALA A 76 10.72 5.88 9.10
N GLU A 77 11.43 6.19 10.19
CA GLU A 77 12.46 7.23 10.22
C GLU A 77 13.52 7.01 9.13
N LYS A 78 14.02 5.76 9.01
CA LYS A 78 15.12 5.43 8.11
C LYS A 78 14.70 5.27 6.65
N HIS A 79 13.53 4.70 6.39
CA HIS A 79 13.17 4.19 5.06
C HIS A 79 11.93 4.84 4.45
N LEU A 80 11.03 5.44 5.24
CA LEU A 80 9.80 6.05 4.71
C LEU A 80 10.07 7.11 3.62
N PRO A 81 11.02 8.05 3.79
CA PRO A 81 11.29 9.04 2.75
C PRO A 81 11.76 8.42 1.43
N ALA A 82 12.53 7.33 1.49
CA ALA A 82 12.98 6.62 0.29
C ALA A 82 11.83 5.85 -0.36
N LEU A 83 11.00 5.16 0.43
CA LEU A 83 9.80 4.47 -0.06
C LEU A 83 8.84 5.43 -0.77
N GLN A 84 8.58 6.60 -0.19
CA GLN A 84 7.71 7.61 -0.79
C GLN A 84 8.27 8.17 -2.09
N ARG A 85 9.59 8.38 -2.19
CA ARG A 85 10.24 8.79 -3.44
C ARG A 85 10.09 7.73 -4.54
N VAL A 86 10.32 6.46 -4.21
CA VAL A 86 10.17 5.36 -5.17
C VAL A 86 8.69 5.18 -5.57
N ALA A 87 7.77 5.30 -4.61
CA ALA A 87 6.34 5.30 -4.90
C ALA A 87 5.99 6.38 -5.92
N LYS A 88 6.43 7.63 -5.69
CA LYS A 88 6.20 8.73 -6.64
C LYS A 88 6.75 8.44 -8.04
N GLN A 89 7.95 7.87 -8.15
CA GLN A 89 8.53 7.50 -9.44
C GLN A 89 7.70 6.43 -10.17
N ILE A 90 7.13 5.47 -9.42
CA ILE A 90 6.22 4.46 -9.97
C ILE A 90 4.92 5.13 -10.45
N GLU A 91 4.34 6.02 -9.65
CA GLU A 91 3.12 6.77 -9.99
C GLU A 91 3.31 7.58 -11.29
N GLU A 92 4.41 8.34 -11.40
CA GLU A 92 4.78 9.10 -12.61
C GLU A 92 4.94 8.18 -13.84
N GLY A 93 5.52 7.00 -13.65
CA GLY A 93 5.66 5.99 -14.70
C GLY A 93 4.30 5.42 -15.17
N VAL A 94 3.37 5.19 -14.25
CA VAL A 94 2.01 4.72 -14.56
C VAL A 94 1.24 5.78 -15.34
N GLU A 95 1.30 7.05 -14.94
CA GLU A 95 0.66 8.17 -15.65
C GLU A 95 1.19 8.32 -17.08
N SER A 96 2.50 8.22 -17.25
CA SER A 96 3.15 8.27 -18.57
C SER A 96 2.66 7.16 -19.51
N GLN A 97 2.52 5.93 -19.00
CA GLN A 97 1.98 4.81 -19.78
C GLN A 97 0.49 4.98 -20.10
N ALA A 98 -0.31 5.50 -19.16
CA ALA A 98 -1.73 5.76 -19.37
C ALA A 98 -1.95 6.77 -20.51
N ILE A 99 -1.16 7.85 -20.55
CA ILE A 99 -1.18 8.85 -21.63
C ILE A 99 -0.83 8.21 -22.98
N LEU A 100 0.19 7.36 -23.03
CA LEU A 100 0.60 6.66 -24.25
C LEU A 100 -0.50 5.71 -24.77
N VAL A 101 -1.17 4.97 -23.88
CA VAL A 101 -2.27 4.06 -24.24
C VAL A 101 -3.50 4.85 -24.71
N ALA A 102 -3.84 5.96 -24.04
CA ALA A 102 -4.94 6.82 -24.45
C ALA A 102 -4.70 7.44 -25.84
N GLY A 103 -3.49 7.94 -26.09
CA GLY A 103 -3.09 8.48 -27.41
C GLY A 103 -3.18 7.44 -28.54
N ARG A 104 -2.81 6.17 -28.26
CA ARG A 104 -2.95 5.06 -29.23
C ARG A 104 -4.41 4.73 -29.54
N ARG A 105 -5.32 4.81 -28.56
CA ARG A 105 -6.76 4.54 -28.76
C ARG A 105 -7.45 5.63 -29.57
N SER A 106 -7.11 6.90 -29.35
CA SER A 106 -7.68 8.02 -30.09
C SER A 106 -7.21 8.08 -31.55
N GLY A 107 -6.01 7.56 -31.85
CA GLY A 107 -5.48 7.47 -33.22
C GLY A 107 -6.09 6.37 -34.10
N MET A 108 -6.93 5.48 -33.55
CA MET A 108 -7.48 4.32 -34.27
C MET A 108 -8.87 4.57 -34.88
N HIS A 109 -9.44 5.78 -34.74
CA HIS A 109 -10.75 6.17 -35.29
C HIS A 109 -10.67 7.09 -36.53
N LEU A 110 -9.50 7.23 -37.15
CA LEU A 110 -9.32 8.00 -38.38
C LEU A 110 -8.83 7.10 -39.52
N ARG A 111 -9.66 6.15 -39.94
CA ARG A 111 -9.59 5.50 -41.26
C ARG A 111 -10.97 5.09 -41.72
#